data_AF-A0A524QCN6-F1
#
_entry.id   AF-A0A524QCN6-F1
#
_cell.length_a   1.000
_cell.length_b   1.000
_cell.length_c   1.000
_cell.angle_alpha   90.00
_cell.angle_beta   90.00
_cell.angle_gamma   90.00
#
_symmetry.space_group_name_H-M   'P 1'
#
loop_
_entity.id
_entity.type
_entity.pdbx_description
1 polymer ?
#
loop_
_entity_poly.entity_id
_entity_poly.type
_entity_poly.pdbx_seq_one_letter_code
_entity_poly.pdbx_strand_id
1 'polypeptide(L)'
;MSVLGLLVLAIAPAVALLLFFYLRDKYRKEPIGVMLVTFVLGAASLVPAAITSLSLQKLTGWRSSTPNLFHAFLGAMIIVGLVEEGAKFIVVRFYAYHRPEFDEPYDGIMYSVMAALGFATLENVIYIFSNGAGTGVMRALLAMPGHAFDGVLMGYFLGEAKFARNDRVGNWLSALG
;
A
#
# COMPACT_ATOMS: atom_id res chain seq x y z
N MET A 1 -9.98 21.16 15.25
CA MET A 1 -9.19 20.15 15.98
C MET A 1 -7.76 20.66 16.12
N SER A 2 -7.05 20.30 17.18
CA SER A 2 -5.62 20.61 17.33
C SER A 2 -4.77 19.84 16.31
N VAL A 3 -3.55 20.30 16.04
CA VAL A 3 -2.57 19.59 15.19
C VAL A 3 -2.37 18.15 15.67
N LEU A 4 -2.24 17.96 16.99
CA LEU A 4 -2.16 16.63 17.59
C LEU A 4 -3.39 15.77 17.26
N GLY A 5 -4.59 16.34 17.32
CA GLY A 5 -5.81 15.63 16.96
C GLY A 5 -5.86 15.20 15.49
N LEU A 6 -5.33 16.01 14.58
CA LEU A 6 -5.22 15.65 13.15
C LEU A 6 -4.19 14.53 12.92
N LEU A 7 -3.06 14.56 13.62
CA LEU A 7 -2.05 13.50 13.55
C LEU A 7 -2.59 12.17 14.09
N VAL A 8 -3.31 12.20 15.21
CA VAL A 8 -3.97 11.01 15.77
C VAL A 8 -4.97 10.45 14.78
N LEU A 9 -5.82 11.29 14.18
CA LEU A 9 -6.78 10.85 13.16
C LEU A 9 -6.11 10.26 11.92
N ALA A 10 -4.93 10.78 11.55
CA ALA A 10 -4.17 10.29 10.40
C ALA A 10 -3.53 8.91 10.64
N ILE A 11 -2.99 8.70 11.85
CA ILE A 11 -2.13 7.54 12.18
C ILE A 11 -2.91 6.39 12.84
N ALA A 12 -3.91 6.70 13.67
CA ALA A 12 -4.64 5.69 14.44
C ALA A 12 -5.24 4.55 13.59
N PRO A 13 -5.83 4.79 12.41
CA PRO A 13 -6.36 3.72 11.57
C PRO A 13 -5.28 2.74 11.11
N ALA A 14 -4.10 3.27 10.72
CA ALA A 14 -2.98 2.45 10.29
C ALA A 14 -2.43 1.59 11.43
N VAL A 15 -2.32 2.15 12.64
CA VAL A 15 -1.91 1.40 13.83
C VAL A 15 -2.93 0.31 14.16
N ALA A 16 -4.23 0.61 14.12
CA ALA A 16 -5.28 -0.37 14.39
C ALA A 16 -5.26 -1.54 13.40
N LEU A 17 -5.10 -1.26 12.10
CA LEU A 17 -4.99 -2.29 11.07
C LEU A 17 -3.70 -3.09 11.20
N LEU A 18 -2.56 -2.44 11.43
CA LEU A 18 -1.28 -3.12 11.69
C LEU A 18 -1.41 -4.09 12.85
N LEU A 19 -1.97 -3.64 13.98
CA LEU A 19 -2.20 -4.50 15.14
C LEU A 19 -3.13 -5.67 14.80
N PHE A 20 -4.19 -5.44 14.03
CA PHE A 20 -5.07 -6.51 13.58
C PHE A 20 -4.32 -7.61 12.82
N PHE A 21 -3.51 -7.27 11.82
CA PHE A 21 -2.74 -8.26 11.05
C PHE A 21 -1.62 -8.89 11.88
N TYR A 22 -0.91 -8.10 12.69
CA TYR A 22 0.16 -8.62 13.54
C TYR A 22 -0.34 -9.60 14.62
N LEU A 23 -1.58 -9.41 15.11
CA LEU A 23 -2.21 -10.34 16.07
C LEU A 23 -2.80 -11.57 15.40
N ARG A 24 -3.01 -11.53 14.07
CA ARG A 24 -3.52 -12.66 13.28
C ARG A 24 -2.41 -13.58 12.78
N ASP A 25 -1.17 -13.12 12.83
CA ASP A 25 0.02 -13.93 12.65
C ASP A 25 0.13 -14.97 13.80
N LYS A 26 -0.09 -16.24 13.47
CA LYS A 26 -0.19 -17.33 14.45
C LYS A 26 1.10 -18.14 14.57
N TYR A 27 1.91 -18.18 13.51
CA TYR A 27 3.00 -19.15 13.41
C TYR A 27 4.31 -18.49 13.76
N ARG A 28 4.72 -17.46 13.01
CA ARG A 28 6.01 -16.81 13.21
C ARG A 28 5.92 -15.31 12.99
N LYS A 29 6.00 -14.59 14.10
CA LYS A 29 5.95 -13.14 14.08
C LYS A 29 7.16 -12.54 13.38
N GLU A 30 6.87 -11.70 12.40
CA GLU A 30 7.91 -10.98 11.67
C GLU A 30 8.71 -10.01 12.55
N PRO A 31 10.03 -9.88 12.34
CA PRO A 31 10.84 -8.94 13.09
C PRO A 31 10.35 -7.51 12.87
N ILE A 32 10.09 -6.80 13.97
CA ILE A 32 9.56 -5.43 13.96
C ILE A 32 10.42 -4.50 13.10
N GLY A 33 11.75 -4.71 13.07
CA GLY A 33 12.66 -3.92 12.22
C GLY A 33 12.34 -4.01 10.73
N VAL A 34 12.10 -5.22 10.19
CA VAL A 34 11.82 -5.40 8.76
C VAL A 34 10.43 -4.85 8.41
N MET A 35 9.46 -5.02 9.31
CA MET A 35 8.14 -4.42 9.15
C MET A 35 8.21 -2.88 9.12
N LEU A 36 8.93 -2.26 10.07
CA LEU A 36 9.09 -0.81 10.14
C LEU A 36 9.78 -0.25 8.91
N VAL A 37 10.84 -0.90 8.42
CA VAL A 37 11.51 -0.44 7.18
C VAL A 37 10.57 -0.59 5.99
N THR A 38 9.82 -1.68 5.88
CA THR A 38 8.82 -1.87 4.81
C THR A 38 7.75 -0.77 4.85
N PHE A 39 7.28 -0.39 6.04
CA PHE A 39 6.34 0.71 6.23
C PHE A 39 6.93 2.05 5.79
N VAL A 40 8.16 2.36 6.20
CA VAL A 40 8.84 3.62 5.82
C VAL A 40 9.10 3.67 4.32
N LEU A 41 9.50 2.57 3.70
CA LEU A 41 9.66 2.49 2.24
C LEU A 41 8.32 2.63 1.52
N GLY A 42 7.25 2.04 2.05
CA GLY A 42 5.88 2.25 1.56
C GLY A 42 5.47 3.72 1.60
N ALA A 43 5.69 4.41 2.73
CA ALA A 43 5.46 5.85 2.86
C ALA A 43 6.30 6.65 1.85
N ALA A 44 7.59 6.34 1.72
CA ALA A 44 8.48 7.00 0.78
C ALA A 44 8.05 6.80 -0.69
N SER A 45 7.44 5.66 -1.02
CA SER A 45 6.96 5.34 -2.37
C SER A 45 5.79 6.22 -2.84
N LEU A 46 5.12 6.94 -1.92
CA LEU A 46 4.09 7.94 -2.27
C LEU A 46 4.62 9.02 -3.21
N VAL A 47 5.84 9.51 -2.96
CA VAL A 47 6.42 10.61 -3.74
C VAL A 47 6.62 10.23 -5.22
N PRO A 48 7.34 9.14 -5.57
CA PRO A 48 7.46 8.72 -6.95
C PRO A 48 6.12 8.29 -7.55
N ALA A 49 5.21 7.68 -6.78
CA ALA A 49 3.88 7.30 -7.25
C ALA A 49 3.05 8.54 -7.65
N ALA A 50 3.07 9.60 -6.85
CA ALA A 50 2.37 10.85 -7.13
C ALA A 50 2.94 11.54 -8.39
N ILE A 51 4.27 11.63 -8.52
CA ILE A 51 4.92 12.21 -9.70
C ILE A 51 4.56 11.43 -10.96
N THR A 52 4.61 10.10 -10.88
CA THR A 52 4.30 9.20 -12.00
C THR A 52 2.84 9.32 -12.40
N SER A 53 1.92 9.28 -11.43
CA SER A 53 0.48 9.42 -11.66
C SER A 53 0.13 10.74 -12.32
N LEU A 54 0.69 11.86 -11.83
CA LEU A 54 0.48 13.19 -12.40
C LEU A 54 1.01 13.29 -13.83
N SER A 55 2.18 12.71 -14.08
CA SER A 55 2.82 12.70 -15.40
C SER A 55 2.01 11.88 -16.39
N LEU A 56 1.58 10.68 -16.00
CA LEU A 56 0.76 9.81 -16.84
C LEU A 56 -0.59 10.45 -17.15
N GLN A 57 -1.30 10.99 -16.16
CA GLN A 57 -2.57 11.68 -16.40
C GLN A 57 -2.43 12.86 -17.37
N LYS A 58 -1.31 13.60 -17.29
CA LYS A 58 -1.02 14.69 -18.23
C LYS A 58 -0.73 14.19 -19.64
N LEU A 59 0.12 13.16 -19.78
CA LEU A 59 0.54 12.62 -21.08
C LEU A 59 -0.59 11.91 -21.82
N THR A 60 -1.47 11.24 -21.08
CA THR A 60 -2.56 10.44 -21.63
C THR A 60 -3.87 11.25 -21.80
N GLY A 61 -3.86 12.54 -21.42
CA GLY A 61 -5.03 13.42 -21.53
C GLY A 61 -6.13 13.18 -20.49
N TRP A 62 -5.90 12.32 -19.50
CA TRP A 62 -6.84 12.04 -18.41
C TRP A 62 -6.92 13.17 -17.38
N ARG A 63 -5.98 14.12 -17.44
CA ARG A 63 -6.05 15.37 -16.68
C ARG A 63 -6.93 16.38 -17.42
N SER A 64 -8.24 16.34 -17.17
CA SER A 64 -9.19 17.32 -17.69
C SER A 64 -9.41 18.48 -16.71
N SER A 65 -9.55 19.70 -17.22
CA SER A 65 -9.94 20.90 -16.44
C SER A 65 -11.43 20.91 -16.09
N THR A 66 -12.25 20.12 -16.80
CA THR A 66 -13.69 19.94 -16.56
C THR A 66 -14.02 18.46 -16.61
N PRO A 67 -13.52 17.65 -15.66
CA PRO A 67 -13.71 16.22 -15.73
C PRO A 67 -15.17 15.86 -15.41
N ASN A 68 -15.80 15.05 -16.29
CA ASN A 68 -17.00 14.30 -15.90
C ASN A 68 -16.61 13.35 -14.76
N LEU A 69 -17.48 13.17 -13.76
CA LEU A 69 -17.28 12.25 -12.64
C LEU A 69 -16.84 10.86 -13.09
N PHE A 70 -17.43 10.32 -14.17
CA PHE A 70 -17.05 9.01 -14.71
C PHE A 70 -15.61 8.98 -15.23
N HIS A 71 -15.18 10.05 -15.91
CA HIS A 71 -13.81 10.17 -16.41
C HIS A 71 -12.80 10.33 -15.27
N ALA A 72 -13.11 11.14 -14.26
CA ALA A 72 -12.29 11.29 -13.05
C ALA A 72 -12.14 9.95 -12.31
N PHE A 73 -13.25 9.22 -12.15
CA PHE A 73 -13.26 7.90 -11.51
C PHE A 73 -12.38 6.90 -12.25
N LEU A 74 -12.51 6.79 -13.58
CA LEU A 74 -11.68 5.90 -14.38
C LEU A 74 -10.20 6.28 -14.32
N GLY A 75 -9.86 7.58 -14.40
CA GLY A 75 -8.48 8.05 -14.25
C GLY A 75 -7.90 7.70 -12.87
N ALA A 76 -8.68 7.86 -11.81
CA ALA A 76 -8.28 7.49 -10.46
C ALA A 76 -8.06 5.98 -10.32
N MET A 77 -8.99 5.14 -10.81
CA MET A 77 -8.86 3.69 -10.69
C MET A 77 -7.74 3.12 -11.55
N ILE A 78 -7.66 3.54 -12.83
CA ILE A 78 -6.76 2.93 -13.81
C ILE A 78 -5.36 3.52 -13.69
N ILE A 79 -5.22 4.84 -13.60
CA ILE A 79 -3.89 5.44 -13.59
C ILE A 79 -3.36 5.52 -12.17
N VAL A 80 -4.10 6.18 -11.27
CA VAL A 80 -3.61 6.38 -9.90
C VAL A 80 -3.51 5.03 -9.19
N GLY A 81 -4.58 4.25 -9.16
CA GLY A 81 -4.60 2.93 -8.51
C GLY A 81 -3.47 2.00 -8.97
N LEU A 82 -3.28 1.83 -10.28
CA LEU A 82 -2.20 0.97 -10.79
C LEU A 82 -0.80 1.49 -10.44
N VAL A 83 -0.58 2.81 -10.48
CA VAL A 83 0.72 3.39 -10.15
C VAL A 83 1.01 3.27 -8.66
N GLU A 84 0.01 3.52 -7.80
CA GLU A 84 0.17 3.41 -6.35
C GLU A 84 0.42 1.97 -5.91
N GLU A 85 -0.37 1.01 -6.40
CA GLU A 85 -0.18 -0.41 -6.08
C GLU A 85 1.11 -0.96 -6.69
N GLY A 86 1.46 -0.52 -7.91
CA GLY A 86 2.75 -0.83 -8.51
C GLY A 86 3.94 -0.33 -7.68
N ALA A 87 3.85 0.88 -7.12
CA ALA A 87 4.89 1.44 -6.26
C ALA A 87 5.06 0.65 -4.95
N LYS A 88 3.95 0.28 -4.30
CA LYS A 88 3.96 -0.58 -3.10
C LYS A 88 4.50 -1.97 -3.42
N PHE A 89 4.10 -2.54 -4.55
CA PHE A 89 4.62 -3.83 -5.03
C PHE A 89 6.14 -3.80 -5.20
N ILE A 90 6.69 -2.74 -5.81
CA ILE A 90 8.15 -2.57 -5.96
C ILE A 90 8.83 -2.59 -4.60
N VAL A 91 8.28 -1.89 -3.60
CA VAL A 91 8.83 -1.91 -2.23
C VAL A 91 8.92 -3.34 -1.72
N VAL A 92 7.83 -4.10 -1.75
CA VAL A 92 7.81 -5.47 -1.22
C VAL A 92 8.70 -6.39 -2.05
N ARG A 93 8.61 -6.34 -3.38
CA ARG A 93 9.31 -7.23 -4.31
C ARG A 93 10.83 -7.07 -4.26
N PHE A 94 11.34 -5.88 -4.02
CA PHE A 94 12.77 -5.62 -4.00
C PHE A 94 13.36 -5.58 -2.59
N TYR A 95 12.61 -5.15 -1.57
CA TYR A 95 13.09 -5.12 -0.19
C TYR A 95 12.76 -6.40 0.59
N ALA A 96 11.47 -6.69 0.82
CA ALA A 96 11.04 -7.76 1.72
C ALA A 96 11.13 -9.15 1.08
N TYR A 97 10.86 -9.28 -0.22
CA TYR A 97 10.77 -10.56 -0.92
C TYR A 97 12.03 -11.43 -0.82
N HIS A 98 13.22 -10.81 -0.83
CA HIS A 98 14.50 -11.52 -0.77
C HIS A 98 15.05 -11.69 0.65
N ARG A 99 14.31 -11.23 1.65
CA ARG A 99 14.72 -11.33 3.05
C ARG A 99 14.57 -12.78 3.54
N PRO A 100 15.53 -13.28 4.34
CA PRO A 100 15.40 -14.60 4.96
C PRO A 100 14.22 -14.67 5.93
N GLU A 101 13.78 -13.53 6.46
CA GLU A 101 12.60 -13.42 7.32
C GLU A 101 11.30 -13.80 6.61
N PHE A 102 11.20 -13.58 5.28
CA PHE A 102 10.02 -13.97 4.52
C PHE A 102 10.08 -15.48 4.25
N ASP A 103 9.56 -16.27 5.18
CA ASP A 103 9.66 -17.73 5.22
C ASP A 103 8.32 -18.46 5.31
N GLU A 104 7.19 -17.73 5.37
CA GLU A 104 5.85 -18.28 5.18
C GLU A 104 4.95 -17.43 4.25
N PRO A 105 3.90 -18.01 3.63
CA PRO A 105 3.00 -17.28 2.74
C PRO A 105 2.33 -16.05 3.39
N TYR A 106 2.07 -16.11 4.69
CA TYR A 106 1.46 -15.02 5.44
C TYR A 106 2.35 -13.77 5.49
N ASP A 107 3.68 -13.92 5.47
CA ASP A 107 4.61 -12.79 5.43
C ASP A 107 4.41 -11.93 4.18
N GLY A 108 4.02 -12.55 3.07
CA GLY A 108 3.64 -11.83 1.86
C GLY A 108 2.52 -10.84 2.13
N ILE A 109 1.48 -11.27 2.85
CA ILE A 109 0.38 -10.42 3.33
C ILE A 109 0.91 -9.36 4.29
N MET A 110 1.68 -9.77 5.31
CA MET A 110 2.15 -8.84 6.34
C MET A 110 3.01 -7.72 5.75
N TYR A 111 4.01 -8.04 4.92
CA TYR A 111 4.86 -7.04 4.29
C TYR A 111 4.12 -6.14 3.30
N SER A 112 3.18 -6.70 2.54
CA SER A 112 2.36 -5.93 1.60
C SER A 112 1.42 -4.97 2.30
N VAL A 113 0.78 -5.41 3.38
CA VAL A 113 0.00 -4.54 4.27
C VAL A 113 0.89 -3.46 4.89
N MET A 114 2.10 -3.79 5.35
CA MET A 114 3.02 -2.79 5.90
C MET A 114 3.37 -1.70 4.88
N ALA A 115 3.69 -2.08 3.64
CA ALA A 115 3.96 -1.12 2.56
C ALA A 115 2.72 -0.26 2.26
N ALA A 116 1.54 -0.89 2.17
CA ALA A 116 0.28 -0.19 1.88
C ALA A 116 -0.13 0.78 3.00
N LEU A 117 -0.02 0.36 4.27
CA LEU A 117 -0.31 1.20 5.43
C LEU A 117 0.68 2.36 5.56
N GLY A 118 1.96 2.15 5.24
CA GLY A 118 2.96 3.22 5.19
C GLY A 118 2.61 4.28 4.16
N PHE A 119 2.34 3.85 2.94
CA PHE A 119 1.89 4.72 1.84
C PHE A 119 0.65 5.52 2.24
N ALA A 120 -0.38 4.80 2.70
CA ALA A 120 -1.68 5.38 3.02
C ALA A 120 -1.62 6.30 4.24
N THR A 121 -0.74 6.06 5.21
CA THR A 121 -0.56 6.95 6.37
C THR A 121 -0.03 8.31 5.92
N LEU A 122 1.04 8.33 5.12
CA LEU A 122 1.59 9.61 4.62
C LEU A 122 0.57 10.33 3.75
N GLU A 123 -0.12 9.60 2.88
CA GLU A 123 -1.20 10.16 2.08
C GLU A 123 -2.30 10.75 2.98
N ASN A 124 -2.72 10.02 4.00
CA ASN A 124 -3.76 10.45 4.93
C ASN A 124 -3.38 11.74 5.67
N VAL A 125 -2.12 11.87 6.11
CA VAL A 125 -1.60 13.11 6.70
C VAL A 125 -1.77 14.27 5.70
N ILE A 126 -1.32 14.12 4.45
CA ILE A 126 -1.41 15.19 3.45
C ILE A 126 -2.86 15.62 3.21
N TYR A 127 -3.77 14.67 3.03
CA TYR A 127 -5.19 14.97 2.78
C TYR A 127 -5.87 15.61 3.99
N ILE A 128 -5.60 15.15 5.20
CA ILE A 128 -6.22 15.68 6.42
C ILE A 128 -5.76 17.11 6.69
N PHE A 129 -4.47 17.38 6.53
CA PHE A 129 -3.93 18.73 6.75
C PHE A 129 -4.39 19.71 5.67
N SER A 130 -4.70 19.23 4.46
CA SER A 130 -5.17 20.06 3.36
C SER A 130 -6.69 20.30 3.38
N ASN A 131 -7.48 19.33 3.83
CA ASN A 131 -8.95 19.34 3.68
C ASN A 131 -9.72 19.28 5.01
N GLY A 132 -9.03 19.07 6.13
CA GLY A 132 -9.61 19.06 7.48
C GLY A 132 -10.06 17.68 7.98
N ALA A 133 -10.60 17.69 9.19
CA ALA A 133 -10.92 16.47 9.94
C ALA A 133 -12.04 15.62 9.32
N GLY A 134 -13.01 16.24 8.63
CA GLY A 134 -14.08 15.50 7.95
C GLY A 134 -13.53 14.53 6.90
N THR A 135 -12.55 14.99 6.10
CA THR A 135 -11.81 14.13 5.17
C THR A 135 -11.06 13.03 5.90
N GLY A 136 -10.49 13.32 7.06
CA GLY A 136 -9.80 12.31 7.87
C GLY A 136 -10.70 11.17 8.36
N VAL A 137 -11.92 11.48 8.79
CA VAL A 137 -12.90 10.46 9.19
C VAL A 137 -13.27 9.57 7.99
N MET A 138 -13.57 10.18 6.84
CA MET A 138 -13.90 9.42 5.63
C MET A 138 -12.74 8.54 5.17
N ARG A 139 -11.50 9.05 5.21
CA ARG A 139 -10.31 8.29 4.84
C ARG A 139 -9.99 7.18 5.84
N ALA A 140 -10.18 7.42 7.13
CA ALA A 140 -10.01 6.39 8.17
C ALA A 140 -10.95 5.19 7.96
N LEU A 141 -12.18 5.43 7.49
CA LEU A 141 -13.19 4.38 7.29
C LEU A 141 -13.13 3.73 5.91
N LEU A 142 -12.72 4.45 4.87
CA LEU A 142 -12.78 3.97 3.49
C LEU A 142 -11.39 3.74 2.89
N ALA A 143 -10.59 4.80 2.77
CA ALA A 143 -9.30 4.73 2.10
C ALA A 143 -8.31 3.82 2.83
N MET A 144 -8.26 3.91 4.16
CA MET A 144 -7.29 3.16 4.97
C MET A 144 -7.54 1.64 4.95
N PRO A 145 -8.77 1.15 5.18
CA PRO A 145 -9.11 -0.26 4.93
C PRO A 145 -8.95 -0.67 3.47
N GLY A 146 -9.24 0.21 2.51
CA GLY A 146 -9.05 -0.04 1.07
C GLY A 146 -7.59 -0.39 0.75
N HIS A 147 -6.64 0.47 1.14
CA HIS A 147 -5.22 0.18 0.94
C HIS A 147 -4.76 -1.10 1.66
N ALA A 148 -5.26 -1.36 2.87
CA ALA A 148 -4.95 -2.61 3.54
C ALA A 148 -5.50 -3.82 2.78
N PHE A 149 -6.71 -3.74 2.23
CA PHE A 149 -7.31 -4.79 1.41
C PHE A 149 -6.50 -5.04 0.13
N ASP A 150 -6.09 -3.99 -0.58
CA ASP A 150 -5.24 -4.10 -1.77
C ASP A 150 -3.88 -4.74 -1.41
N GLY A 151 -3.31 -4.34 -0.27
CA GLY A 151 -2.11 -4.94 0.29
C GLY A 151 -2.28 -6.43 0.62
N VAL A 152 -3.43 -6.85 1.16
CA VAL A 152 -3.73 -8.26 1.42
C VAL A 152 -3.78 -9.05 0.12
N LEU A 153 -4.48 -8.55 -0.91
CA LEU A 153 -4.57 -9.23 -2.21
C LEU A 153 -3.20 -9.37 -2.85
N MET A 154 -2.44 -8.28 -2.92
CA MET A 154 -1.06 -8.28 -3.44
C MET A 154 -0.18 -9.27 -2.68
N GLY A 155 -0.23 -9.22 -1.35
CA GLY A 155 0.59 -10.05 -0.48
C GLY A 155 0.24 -11.52 -0.53
N TYR A 156 -1.04 -11.86 -0.65
CA TYR A 156 -1.49 -13.23 -0.85
C TYR A 156 -0.88 -13.83 -2.12
N PHE A 157 -1.02 -13.15 -3.26
CA PHE A 157 -0.46 -13.66 -4.52
C PHE A 157 1.07 -13.68 -4.53
N LEU A 158 1.72 -12.70 -3.89
CA LEU A 158 3.18 -12.66 -3.81
C LEU A 158 3.74 -13.76 -2.90
N GLY A 159 3.08 -14.03 -1.77
CA GLY A 159 3.39 -15.14 -0.88
C GLY A 159 3.22 -16.48 -1.59
N GLU A 160 2.05 -16.72 -2.19
CA GLU A 160 1.79 -17.92 -3.00
C GLU A 160 2.85 -18.10 -4.10
N ALA A 161 3.16 -17.04 -4.87
CA ALA A 161 4.16 -17.13 -5.93
C ALA A 161 5.57 -17.49 -5.42
N LYS A 162 5.94 -17.05 -4.21
CA LYS A 162 7.24 -17.38 -3.60
C LYS A 162 7.33 -18.84 -3.20
N PHE A 163 6.28 -19.38 -2.58
CA PHE A 163 6.28 -20.74 -2.02
C PHE A 163 5.74 -21.82 -2.97
N ALA A 164 5.02 -21.44 -4.02
CA ALA A 164 4.62 -22.35 -5.11
C ALA A 164 5.83 -22.95 -5.83
N ARG A 165 7.03 -22.36 -5.70
CA ARG A 165 8.30 -22.91 -6.20
C ARG A 165 8.63 -24.32 -5.69
N ASN A 166 7.95 -24.84 -4.67
CA ASN A 166 8.13 -26.23 -4.24
C ASN A 166 7.35 -27.25 -5.10
N ASP A 167 6.37 -26.80 -5.88
CA ASP A 167 5.62 -27.63 -6.83
C ASP A 167 5.93 -27.19 -8.26
N ARG A 168 6.67 -28.04 -8.98
CA ARG A 168 7.02 -27.85 -10.39
C ARG A 168 5.74 -27.65 -11.21
N VAL A 169 5.51 -26.44 -11.74
CA VAL A 169 4.97 -26.13 -13.09
C VAL A 169 4.49 -24.66 -13.13
N GLY A 170 5.08 -23.85 -14.02
CA GLY A 170 4.47 -22.58 -14.47
C GLY A 170 5.20 -21.29 -14.06
N ASN A 171 6.47 -21.12 -14.45
CA ASN A 171 7.35 -20.08 -13.92
C ASN A 171 7.65 -18.97 -14.94
N TRP A 172 6.64 -18.19 -15.34
CA TRP A 172 6.85 -16.94 -16.09
C TRP A 172 7.20 -15.75 -15.17
N LEU A 173 6.66 -15.74 -13.94
CA LEU A 173 6.94 -14.68 -12.96
C LEU A 173 8.32 -14.82 -12.28
N SER A 174 8.92 -16.02 -12.31
CA SER A 174 10.29 -16.24 -11.82
C SER A 174 11.38 -15.80 -12.80
N ALA A 175 11.05 -15.58 -14.08
CA ALA A 175 12.03 -15.20 -15.10
C ALA A 175 12.43 -13.72 -14.99
N LEU A 176 11.72 -12.93 -14.18
CA LEU A 176 12.00 -11.52 -13.95
C LEU A 176 12.84 -11.26 -12.67
N GLY A 177 13.45 -12.31 -12.09
CA GLY A 177 14.41 -12.21 -10.97
C GLY A 177 14.41 -13.45 -10.10
#